data_AF-A0A1B6AND5-F1
#
_entry.id   AF-A0A1B6AND5-F1
#
_cell.length_a   1.000
_cell.length_b   1.000
_cell.length_c   1.000
_cell.angle_alpha   90.00
_cell.angle_beta   90.00
_cell.angle_gamma   90.00
#
_symmetry.space_group_name_H-M   'P 1'
#
loop_
_entity.id
_entity.type
_entity.pdbx_description
1 polymer ?
#
loop_
_entity_poly.entity_id
_entity_poly.type
_entity_poly.pdbx_seq_one_letter_code
_entity_poly.pdbx_strand_id
1 'polypeptide(L)'
;MELTLDRHYYPAGRFAISAPGTSSAKRYVRSVRLDGTERDRTYLTTGELRSGHHLAFTLGTEPSDWGTGEHAAPPPVGTARRAAGHGGP
;
A
#
# COMPACT_ATOMS: atom_id res chain seq x y z
N MET A 1 -2.08 -8.49 13.51
CA MET A 1 -0.70 -9.01 13.59
C MET A 1 0.26 -7.85 13.75
N GLU A 2 1.45 -8.10 14.26
CA GLU A 2 2.52 -7.11 14.36
C GLU A 2 3.75 -7.64 13.61
N LEU A 3 4.39 -6.77 12.85
CA LEU A 3 5.63 -7.04 12.12
C LEU A 3 6.78 -6.42 12.91
N THR A 4 7.80 -7.19 13.24
CA THR A 4 9.05 -6.67 13.77
C THR A 4 9.93 -6.19 12.62
N LEU A 5 10.42 -4.95 12.70
CA LEU A 5 11.25 -4.33 11.68
C LEU A 5 12.62 -3.98 12.25
N ASP A 6 13.66 -4.09 11.42
CA ASP A 6 15.01 -3.68 11.81
C ASP A 6 15.04 -2.16 12.06
N ARG A 7 15.43 -1.78 13.28
CA ARG A 7 15.49 -0.38 13.71
C ARG A 7 16.53 0.45 12.96
N HIS A 8 17.54 -0.19 12.35
CA HIS A 8 18.50 0.50 11.50
C HIS A 8 17.81 1.13 10.29
N TYR A 9 16.78 0.48 9.73
CA TYR A 9 16.04 0.95 8.56
C TYR A 9 14.67 1.53 8.89
N TYR A 10 14.04 1.12 9.99
CA TYR A 10 12.68 1.49 10.40
C TYR A 10 12.65 1.89 11.89
N PRO A 11 12.74 3.19 12.22
CA PRO A 11 12.97 3.66 13.59
C PRO A 11 11.97 3.14 14.65
N ALA A 12 10.70 2.95 14.27
CA ALA A 12 9.68 2.42 15.16
C ALA A 12 9.92 0.95 15.59
N GLY A 13 10.70 0.20 14.79
CA GLY A 13 11.04 -1.21 15.01
C GLY A 13 9.87 -2.18 14.93
N ARG A 14 8.66 -1.69 14.70
CA ARG A 14 7.44 -2.48 14.60
C ARG A 14 6.42 -1.78 13.71
N PHE A 15 5.55 -2.58 13.11
CA PHE A 15 4.43 -2.09 12.31
C PHE A 15 3.22 -3.01 12.49
N ALA A 16 2.09 -2.46 12.92
CA ALA A 16 0.89 -3.21 13.20
C ALA A 16 0.00 -3.31 11.94
N ILE A 17 -0.60 -4.47 11.73
CA ILE A 17 -1.61 -4.70 10.68
C ILE A 17 -2.87 -5.30 11.32
N SER A 18 -4.03 -4.69 11.12
CA SER A 18 -5.31 -5.24 11.59
C SER A 18 -6.31 -5.43 10.44
N ALA A 19 -7.10 -6.49 10.54
CA ALA A 19 -8.20 -6.78 9.63
C ALA A 19 -9.30 -7.53 10.41
N PRO A 20 -10.14 -6.83 11.20
CA PRO A 20 -11.09 -7.48 12.09
C PRO A 20 -12.17 -8.29 11.34
N GLY A 21 -12.39 -9.52 11.82
CA GLY A 21 -13.37 -10.43 11.25
C GLY A 21 -12.98 -11.04 9.90
N THR A 22 -11.69 -11.00 9.54
CA THR A 22 -11.16 -11.71 8.36
C THR A 22 -11.59 -13.18 8.40
N SER A 23 -12.14 -13.66 7.29
CA SER A 23 -12.54 -15.05 7.11
C SER A 23 -12.44 -15.43 5.64
N SER A 24 -12.70 -16.70 5.31
CA SER A 24 -12.75 -17.16 3.91
C SER A 24 -13.81 -16.42 3.08
N ALA A 25 -14.91 -15.99 3.70
CA ALA A 25 -15.94 -15.19 3.07
C ALA A 25 -15.58 -13.70 3.05
N LYS A 26 -15.09 -13.16 4.17
CA LYS A 26 -14.77 -11.73 4.34
C LYS A 26 -13.31 -11.46 3.99
N ARG A 27 -13.00 -11.45 2.69
CA ARG A 27 -11.63 -11.37 2.13
C ARG A 27 -11.36 -10.20 1.19
N TYR A 28 -12.39 -9.45 0.79
CA TYR A 28 -12.24 -8.34 -0.14
C TYR A 28 -11.97 -7.04 0.61
N VAL A 29 -10.94 -6.29 0.23
CA VAL A 29 -10.64 -4.99 0.84
C VAL A 29 -11.73 -3.99 0.45
N ARG A 30 -12.25 -3.26 1.44
CA ARG A 30 -13.23 -2.16 1.28
C ARG A 30 -12.61 -0.80 1.53
N SER A 31 -11.68 -0.72 2.48
CA SER A 31 -10.90 0.48 2.75
C SER A 31 -9.63 0.14 3.52
N VAL A 32 -8.64 1.02 3.44
CA VAL A 32 -7.40 0.95 4.21
C VAL A 32 -7.14 2.29 4.86
N ARG A 33 -6.65 2.27 6.10
CA ARG A 33 -6.19 3.46 6.80
C ARG A 33 -4.77 3.25 7.32
N LEU A 34 -3.90 4.22 7.07
CA LEU A 34 -2.58 4.32 7.69
C LEU A 34 -2.67 5.38 8.79
N ASP A 35 -2.49 4.94 10.05
CA ASP A 35 -2.60 5.80 11.23
C ASP A 35 -3.88 6.68 11.23
N GLY A 36 -5.00 6.07 10.86
CA GLY A 36 -6.31 6.72 10.79
C GLY A 36 -6.60 7.49 9.51
N THR A 37 -5.60 7.76 8.67
CA THR A 37 -5.79 8.46 7.38
C THR A 37 -6.16 7.48 6.28
N GLU A 38 -7.22 7.74 5.53
CA GLU A 38 -7.64 6.89 4.42
C GLU A 38 -6.60 6.81 3.31
N ARG A 39 -6.49 5.60 2.75
CA ARG A 39 -5.55 5.25 1.68
C ARG A 39 -6.26 4.40 0.65
N ASP A 40 -6.07 4.75 -0.60
CA ASP A 40 -6.61 4.09 -1.79
C ASP A 40 -5.52 3.43 -2.65
N ARG A 41 -4.25 3.59 -2.28
CA ARG A 41 -3.11 2.94 -2.94
C ARG A 41 -2.91 1.51 -2.46
N THR A 42 -2.50 0.65 -3.38
CA THR A 42 -2.24 -0.78 -3.16
C THR A 42 -0.84 -1.10 -2.64
N TYR A 43 -0.08 -0.06 -2.27
CA TYR A 43 1.30 -0.16 -1.80
C TYR A 43 1.57 0.85 -0.68
N LEU A 44 2.61 0.56 0.11
CA LEU A 44 3.23 1.51 1.02
C LEU A 44 4.66 1.78 0.55
N THR A 45 5.07 3.03 0.66
CA THR A 45 6.46 3.45 0.46
C THR A 45 7.31 3.15 1.69
N THR A 46 8.63 3.09 1.52
CA THR A 46 9.55 2.99 2.67
C THR A 46 9.40 4.16 3.63
N GLY A 47 9.13 5.37 3.11
CA GLY A 47 8.87 6.54 3.94
C GLY A 47 7.66 6.33 4.87
N GLU A 48 6.56 5.82 4.32
CA GLU A 48 5.35 5.50 5.08
C GLU A 48 5.57 4.39 6.11
N LEU A 49 6.38 3.37 5.80
CA LEU A 49 6.74 2.33 6.78
C LEU A 49 7.68 2.84 7.88
N ARG A 50 8.50 3.87 7.61
CA ARG A 50 9.41 4.47 8.60
C ARG A 50 8.68 5.40 9.56
N SER A 51 7.67 6.11 9.08
CA SER A 51 6.90 7.07 9.88
C SER A 51 5.63 6.47 10.49
N GLY A 52 5.03 5.50 9.81
CA GLY A 52 3.74 4.96 10.20
C GLY A 52 3.82 3.85 11.22
N HIS A 53 2.70 3.58 11.88
CA HIS A 53 2.65 2.60 12.98
C HIS A 53 1.60 1.51 12.77
N HIS A 54 0.48 1.83 12.12
CA HIS A 54 -0.65 0.93 12.01
C HIS A 54 -1.36 1.03 10.66
N LEU A 55 -1.51 -0.12 10.00
CA LEU A 55 -2.33 -0.31 8.80
C LEU A 55 -3.61 -1.06 9.16
N ALA A 56 -4.75 -0.40 9.05
CA ALA A 56 -6.06 -0.95 9.34
C ALA A 56 -6.82 -1.26 8.05
N PHE A 57 -7.18 -2.52 7.84
CA PHE A 57 -8.02 -2.97 6.75
C PHE A 57 -9.48 -3.12 7.21
N THR A 58 -10.39 -2.61 6.40
CA THR A 58 -11.80 -3.00 6.45
C THR A 58 -12.06 -4.00 5.33
N LEU A 59 -12.56 -5.18 5.69
CA LEU A 59 -12.87 -6.24 4.73
C LEU A 59 -14.38 -6.40 4.50
N GLY A 60 -14.76 -6.99 3.38
CA GLY A 60 -16.13 -7.33 2.99
C GLY A 60 -16.21 -8.66 2.25
N THR A 61 -17.43 -9.11 1.97
CA THR A 61 -17.73 -10.36 1.27
C THR A 61 -17.77 -10.23 -0.24
N GLU A 62 -17.75 -8.99 -0.76
CA GLU A 62 -17.85 -8.67 -2.18
C GLU A 62 -16.72 -7.72 -2.61
N PRO A 63 -16.27 -7.80 -3.88
CA PRO A 63 -15.33 -6.85 -4.48
C PRO A 63 -15.75 -5.39 -4.28
N SER A 64 -14.77 -4.49 -4.30
CA SER A 64 -14.98 -3.04 -4.15
C SER A 64 -14.14 -2.25 -5.14
N ASP A 65 -14.43 -0.95 -5.22
CA ASP A 65 -13.65 0.01 -6.00
C ASP A 65 -12.36 0.46 -5.29
N TRP A 66 -12.08 -0.03 -4.07
CA TRP A 66 -10.83 0.29 -3.41
C TRP A 66 -9.64 -0.25 -4.23
N GLY A 67 -8.65 0.60 -4.47
CA GLY A 67 -7.44 0.21 -5.19
C GLY A 67 -7.58 0.18 -6.72
N THR A 68 -8.67 0.67 -7.30
CA THR A 68 -8.90 0.66 -8.77
C THR A 68 -8.60 1.99 -9.47
N GLY A 69 -8.29 3.05 -8.72
CA GLY A 69 -7.95 4.37 -9.27
C GLY A 69 -6.60 4.41 -10.00
N GLU A 70 -6.41 5.40 -10.88
CA GLU A 70 -5.19 5.54 -11.71
C GLU A 70 -3.90 5.64 -10.88
N HIS A 71 -3.97 6.22 -9.67
CA HIS A 71 -2.84 6.36 -8.75
C HIS A 71 -2.71 5.20 -7.76
N ALA A 72 -3.64 4.24 -7.79
CA ALA A 72 -3.70 3.18 -6.81
C ALA A 72 -2.63 2.09 -7.05
N ALA A 73 -2.21 1.93 -8.31
CA ALA A 73 -1.18 0.98 -8.68
C ALA A 73 0.21 1.43 -8.19
N PRO A 74 1.11 0.48 -7.86
CA PRO A 74 2.51 0.82 -7.63
C PRO A 74 3.15 1.40 -8.90
N PRO A 75 4.16 2.26 -8.76
CA PRO A 75 4.91 2.72 -9.92
C PRO A 75 5.50 1.51 -10.66
N PRO A 76 5.52 1.52 -12.01
CA PRO A 76 6.10 0.44 -12.77
C PRO A 76 7.59 0.30 -12.40
N VAL A 77 8.05 -0.93 -12.28
CA VAL A 77 9.49 -1.20 -12.13
C VAL A 77 10.15 -0.91 -13.48
N GLY A 78 10.72 0.29 -13.58
CA GLY A 78 11.35 0.83 -14.80
C GLY A 78 10.49 1.90 -15.47
N THR A 79 11.06 3.09 -15.67
CA THR A 79 10.52 4.10 -16.59
C THR A 79 11.50 4.36 -17.73
N ALA A 80 10.98 4.08 -18.93
CA ALA A 80 11.45 4.23 -20.31
C ALA A 80 12.78 4.95 -20.60
N ARG A 81 13.75 4.24 -21.19
CA ARG A 81 14.64 4.86 -22.20
C ARG A 81 14.02 4.70 -23.58
N ARG A 82 13.18 5.67 -23.97
CA ARG A 82 13.19 6.31 -25.31
C ARG A 82 12.04 7.31 -25.44
N ALA A 83 12.29 8.52 -24.96
CA ALA A 83 11.84 9.73 -25.60
C ALA A 83 13.02 10.72 -25.59
N ALA A 84 14.11 10.31 -26.25
CA ALA A 84 15.24 11.19 -26.51
C ALA A 84 15.69 10.96 -27.96
N GLY A 85 15.23 11.86 -28.83
CA GLY A 85 15.84 12.19 -30.11
C GLY A 85 15.64 11.19 -31.23
N HIS A 86 14.57 11.34 -32.01
CA HIS A 86 14.62 11.10 -33.46
C HIS A 86 14.35 12.43 -34.15
N GLY A 87 15.41 13.24 -34.22
CA GLY A 87 15.58 14.23 -35.28
C GLY A 87 16.34 13.58 -36.43
N GLY A 88 15.75 13.63 -37.62
CA GLY A 88 16.38 13.50 -38.95
C GLY A 88 16.93 12.14 -39.35
N PRO A 89 17.17 11.91 -40.66
CA PRO A 89 17.08 12.86 -41.78
C PRO A 89 15.70 12.96 -42.44
#